data_AF-C0B5T8-F1
#
_entry.id   AF-C0B5T8-F1
#
_cell.length_a   1.000
_cell.length_b   1.000
_cell.length_c   1.000
_cell.angle_alpha   90.00
_cell.angle_beta   90.00
_cell.angle_gamma   90.00
#
_symmetry.space_group_name_H-M   'P 1'
#
loop_
_entity.id
_entity.type
_entity.pdbx_description
1 polymer ?
#
loop_
_entity_poly.entity_id
_entity_poly.type
_entity_poly.pdbx_seq_one_letter_code
_entity_poly.pdbx_strand_id
1 'polypeptide(L)'
;MNESNELRYELDINNKFPGDIETETQKWYAGLRFYGNDPEHSLNADMCNFLADLQENRESLESYFTGKDMFDMWKKQTLEYYTSKPVTHKEIEELDFETRIRKRDELLTQKFSNNEQK
;
A
#
# COMPACT_ATOMS: atom_id res chain seq x y z
N MET A 1 1.87 -6.00 10.03
CA MET A 1 2.02 -4.73 9.27
C MET A 1 1.08 -4.66 8.05
N ASN A 2 -0.21 -4.54 8.33
CA ASN A 2 -1.23 -3.80 7.56
C ASN A 2 -2.28 -3.40 8.60
N GLU A 3 -1.77 -2.84 9.70
CA GLU A 3 -2.48 -2.68 10.95
C GLU A 3 -2.99 -1.25 11.10
N SER A 4 -2.94 -0.40 10.07
CA SER A 4 -3.59 0.91 10.15
C SER A 4 -5.06 0.78 9.81
N ASN A 5 -5.95 1.37 10.60
CA ASN A 5 -7.37 1.46 10.25
C ASN A 5 -7.58 2.37 9.03
N GLU A 6 -6.76 3.41 8.88
CA GLU A 6 -6.94 4.49 7.92
C GLU A 6 -6.26 4.22 6.57
N LEU A 7 -5.34 3.26 6.50
CA LEU A 7 -4.60 2.91 5.29
C LEU A 7 -4.81 1.45 4.90
N ARG A 8 -4.94 1.24 3.59
CA ARG A 8 -4.94 -0.08 2.96
C ARG A 8 -4.31 0.02 1.58
N TYR A 9 -3.51 -0.97 1.26
CA TYR A 9 -2.94 -1.14 -0.06
C TYR A 9 -3.08 -2.58 -0.54
N GLU A 10 -3.09 -2.73 -1.86
CA GLU A 10 -2.83 -3.99 -2.52
C GLU A 10 -1.34 -4.17 -2.77
N LEU A 11 -0.89 -5.41 -2.72
CA LEU A 11 0.45 -5.81 -3.08
C LEU A 11 0.42 -6.40 -4.49
N ASP A 12 1.23 -5.83 -5.37
CA ASP A 12 1.50 -6.38 -6.69
C ASP A 12 2.92 -6.93 -6.68
N ILE A 13 3.07 -8.25 -6.82
CA ILE A 13 4.36 -8.93 -6.69
C ILE A 13 4.63 -9.73 -7.94
N ASN A 14 5.73 -9.40 -8.63
CA ASN A 14 6.29 -10.24 -9.66
C ASN A 14 7.57 -10.88 -9.16
N ASN A 15 7.52 -12.13 -8.68
CA ASN A 15 8.63 -12.78 -7.99
C ASN A 15 9.85 -13.04 -8.89
N LYS A 16 11.03 -13.04 -8.26
CA LYS A 16 12.27 -13.52 -8.87
C LYS A 16 12.36 -15.04 -8.81
N PHE A 17 12.69 -15.67 -9.93
CA PHE A 17 12.97 -17.09 -10.06
C PHE A 17 14.48 -17.38 -10.15
N PRO A 18 14.93 -18.61 -9.84
CA PRO A 18 16.32 -19.00 -10.05
C PRO A 18 16.74 -18.83 -11.51
N GLY A 19 17.82 -18.09 -11.75
CA GLY A 19 18.29 -17.79 -13.11
C GLY A 19 17.59 -16.60 -13.80
N ASP A 20 16.73 -15.86 -13.09
CA ASP A 20 16.12 -14.64 -13.65
C ASP A 20 17.18 -13.59 -13.98
N ILE A 21 17.08 -13.08 -15.22
CA ILE A 21 17.81 -11.94 -15.75
C ILE A 21 16.79 -10.84 -16.00
N GLU A 22 17.05 -9.64 -15.50
CA GLU A 22 16.17 -8.50 -15.74
C GLU A 22 16.13 -8.15 -17.24
N THR A 23 14.93 -8.04 -17.79
CA THR A 23 14.69 -7.56 -19.16
C THR A 23 13.67 -6.41 -19.13
N GLU A 24 13.47 -5.74 -20.27
CA GLU A 24 12.47 -4.67 -20.35
C GLU A 24 11.04 -5.13 -20.03
N THR A 25 10.71 -6.39 -20.33
CA THR A 25 9.37 -6.96 -20.12
C THR A 25 9.26 -7.85 -18.88
N GLN A 26 10.39 -8.28 -18.30
CA GLN A 26 10.42 -9.14 -17.12
C GLN A 26 11.37 -8.57 -16.08
N LYS A 27 10.78 -7.88 -15.09
CA LYS A 27 11.49 -7.28 -13.95
C LYS A 27 10.95 -7.84 -12.66
N TRP A 28 11.84 -8.18 -11.73
CA TRP A 28 11.44 -8.48 -10.35
C TRP A 28 10.98 -7.18 -9.69
N TYR A 29 9.73 -7.15 -9.21
CA TYR A 29 9.22 -5.99 -8.49
C TYR A 29 8.24 -6.37 -7.39
N ALA A 30 8.08 -5.41 -6.47
CA ALA A 30 6.97 -5.32 -5.56
C ALA A 30 6.40 -3.90 -5.64
N GLY A 31 5.09 -3.80 -5.80
CA GLY A 31 4.34 -2.56 -5.87
C GLY A 31 3.31 -2.48 -4.74
N LEU A 32 3.09 -1.27 -4.26
CA LEU A 32 1.98 -0.94 -3.36
C LEU A 32 0.96 -0.13 -4.15
N ARG A 33 -0.30 -0.54 -4.13
CA ARG A 33 -1.39 0.19 -4.77
C ARG A 33 -2.39 0.66 -3.72
N PHE A 34 -2.53 1.97 -3.60
CA PHE A 34 -3.52 2.61 -2.74
C PHE A 34 -4.71 3.05 -3.60
N TYR A 35 -5.92 2.83 -3.11
CA TYR A 35 -7.13 3.36 -3.73
C TYR A 35 -7.55 4.62 -2.99
N GLY A 36 -7.21 5.79 -3.54
CA GLY A 36 -7.47 7.08 -2.90
C GLY A 36 -8.96 7.41 -2.73
N ASN A 37 -9.84 6.72 -3.46
CA ASN A 37 -11.29 6.85 -3.37
C ASN A 37 -11.93 5.78 -2.47
N ASP A 38 -11.15 5.03 -1.70
CA ASP A 38 -11.65 4.03 -0.76
C ASP A 38 -12.27 4.70 0.48
N PRO A 39 -13.59 4.58 0.70
CA PRO A 39 -14.25 5.23 1.83
C PRO A 39 -13.92 4.56 3.17
N GLU A 40 -13.42 3.32 3.19
CA GLU A 40 -13.07 2.60 4.42
C GLU A 40 -11.69 3.01 4.95
N HIS A 41 -10.83 3.59 4.10
CA HIS A 41 -9.45 3.89 4.41
C HIS A 41 -9.16 5.37 4.10
N SER A 42 -9.55 6.23 5.04
CA SER A 42 -9.58 7.69 4.88
C SER A 42 -8.26 8.35 4.51
N LEU A 43 -7.11 7.73 4.84
CA LEU A 43 -5.78 8.27 4.53
C LEU A 43 -5.21 7.72 3.21
N ASN A 44 -5.93 6.88 2.47
CA ASN A 44 -5.45 6.44 1.16
C ASN A 44 -5.35 7.61 0.15
N ALA A 45 -6.27 8.58 0.20
CA ALA A 45 -6.21 9.78 -0.65
C ALA A 45 -4.93 10.58 -0.38
N ASP A 46 -4.64 10.79 0.90
CA ASP A 46 -3.42 11.42 1.38
C ASP A 46 -2.17 10.70 0.89
N MET A 47 -2.14 9.36 0.97
CA MET A 47 -1.03 8.57 0.46
C MET A 47 -0.86 8.71 -1.07
N CYS A 48 -1.96 8.76 -1.83
CA CYS A 48 -1.90 8.99 -3.28
C CYS A 48 -1.29 10.35 -3.61
N ASN A 49 -1.73 11.40 -2.91
CA ASN A 49 -1.20 12.75 -3.09
C ASN A 49 0.28 12.82 -2.71
N PHE A 50 0.68 12.22 -1.58
CA PHE A 50 2.07 12.14 -1.17
C PHE A 50 2.97 11.49 -2.23
N LEU A 51 2.55 10.34 -2.77
CA LEU A 51 3.35 9.62 -3.76
C LEU A 51 3.44 10.37 -5.10
N ALA A 52 2.37 11.06 -5.51
CA ALA A 52 2.38 11.92 -6.69
C ALA A 52 3.34 13.11 -6.51
N ASP A 53 3.24 13.82 -5.38
CA ASP A 53 4.12 14.94 -5.06
C ASP A 53 5.58 14.49 -4.96
N LEU A 54 5.83 13.33 -4.33
CA LEU A 54 7.17 12.75 -4.20
C LEU A 54 7.78 12.43 -5.55
N GLN A 55 7.00 11.85 -6.47
CA GLN A 55 7.44 11.58 -7.83
C GLN A 55 7.86 12.87 -8.53
N GLU A 56 6.98 13.87 -8.55
CA GLU A 56 7.23 15.15 -9.23
C GLU A 56 8.47 15.86 -8.65
N ASN A 57 8.57 15.95 -7.32
CA ASN A 57 9.68 16.62 -6.66
C ASN A 57 11.01 15.89 -6.88
N ARG A 58 10.99 14.55 -6.95
CA ARG A 58 12.17 13.75 -7.26
C ARG A 58 12.61 13.95 -8.71
N GLU A 59 11.68 13.88 -9.66
CA GLU A 59 11.98 14.11 -11.08
C GLU A 59 12.50 15.54 -11.32
N SER A 60 11.92 16.54 -10.66
CA SER A 60 12.38 17.93 -10.71
C SER A 60 13.81 18.12 -10.18
N LEU A 61 14.16 17.42 -9.09
CA LEU A 61 15.51 17.45 -8.53
C LEU A 61 16.52 16.74 -9.45
N GLU A 62 16.16 15.55 -9.95
CA GLU A 62 17.02 14.75 -10.85
C GLU A 62 17.24 15.44 -12.21
N SER A 63 16.28 16.25 -12.66
CA SER A 63 16.37 17.05 -13.90
C SER A 63 16.93 18.46 -13.70
N TYR A 64 17.40 18.80 -12.50
CA TYR A 64 17.94 20.11 -12.13
C TYR A 64 16.97 21.30 -12.28
N PHE A 65 15.66 21.04 -12.36
CA PHE A 65 14.63 22.07 -12.37
C PHE A 65 14.44 22.70 -10.98
N THR A 66 14.76 21.98 -9.91
CA THR A 66 14.74 22.50 -8.54
C THR A 66 16.09 22.29 -7.83
N GLY A 67 16.40 23.21 -6.93
CA GLY A 67 17.58 23.12 -6.06
C GLY A 67 17.34 22.16 -4.89
N LYS A 68 18.43 21.64 -4.32
CA LYS A 68 18.40 20.79 -3.13
C LYS A 68 17.71 21.48 -1.94
N ASP A 69 17.91 22.79 -1.79
CA ASP A 69 17.30 23.62 -0.75
C ASP A 69 15.78 23.66 -0.86
N MET A 70 15.24 23.83 -2.07
CA MET A 70 13.80 23.81 -2.33
C MET A 70 13.22 22.41 -2.09
N PHE A 71 13.91 21.35 -2.51
CA PHE A 71 13.50 19.97 -2.24
C PHE A 71 13.52 19.64 -0.74
N ASP A 72 14.52 20.12 0.01
CA ASP A 72 14.60 19.97 1.47
C ASP A 72 13.48 20.72 2.18
N MET A 73 13.13 21.92 1.70
CA MET A 73 12.00 22.70 2.21
C MET A 73 10.68 21.97 1.99
N TRP A 74 10.44 21.41 0.79
CA TRP A 74 9.26 20.59 0.50
C TRP A 74 9.18 19.40 1.47
N LYS A 75 10.26 18.62 1.64
CA LYS A 75 10.28 17.50 2.60
C LYS A 75 9.89 17.92 4.01
N LYS A 76 10.37 19.09 4.47
CA LYS A 76 10.05 19.61 5.80
C LYS A 76 8.55 19.93 5.92
N GLN A 77 7.99 20.62 4.94
CA GLN A 77 6.56 20.97 4.92
C GLN A 77 5.67 19.71 4.84
N THR A 78 6.05 18.76 3.99
CA THR A 78 5.37 17.47 3.87
C THR A 78 5.39 16.68 5.18
N LEU A 79 6.54 16.65 5.87
CA LEU A 79 6.66 16.00 7.17
C LEU A 79 5.75 16.66 8.22
N GLU A 80 5.75 17.99 8.30
CA GLU A 80 4.89 18.75 9.23
C GLU A 80 3.40 18.45 8.97
N TYR A 81 2.98 18.42 7.70
CA TYR A 81 1.61 18.10 7.32
C TYR A 81 1.19 16.70 7.76
N TYR A 82 1.95 15.66 7.39
CA TYR A 82 1.57 14.28 7.70
C TYR A 82 1.76 13.91 9.17
N THR A 83 2.61 14.61 9.92
CA THR A 83 2.68 14.44 11.39
C THR A 83 1.35 14.77 12.07
N SER A 84 0.52 15.63 11.47
CA SER A 84 -0.82 15.96 11.98
C SER A 84 -1.89 14.89 11.68
N LYS A 85 -1.54 13.83 10.93
CA LYS A 85 -2.45 12.77 10.47
C LYS A 85 -2.05 11.41 11.05
N PRO A 86 -2.36 11.13 12.33
CA PRO A 86 -1.96 9.88 12.96
C PRO A 86 -2.71 8.69 12.36
N VAL A 87 -2.05 7.53 12.37
CA VAL A 87 -2.65 6.23 12.08
C VAL A 87 -2.94 5.50 13.39
N THR A 88 -4.01 4.71 13.43
CA THR A 88 -4.37 3.90 14.58
C THR A 88 -4.19 2.41 14.28
N HIS A 89 -3.92 1.61 15.31
CA HIS A 89 -3.76 0.16 15.16
C HIS A 89 -5.12 -0.54 15.03
N LYS A 90 -5.23 -1.44 14.05
CA LYS A 90 -6.30 -2.42 13.88
C LYS A 90 -6.22 -3.40 15.03
N GLU A 91 -7.35 -3.64 15.68
CA GLU A 91 -7.47 -4.75 16.60
C GLU A 91 -7.55 -6.05 15.80
N ILE A 92 -6.55 -6.92 15.98
CA ILE A 92 -6.54 -8.26 15.42
C ILE A 92 -7.13 -9.19 16.48
N GLU A 93 -8.25 -9.83 16.15
CA GLU A 93 -8.91 -10.80 17.03
C GLU A 93 -7.96 -11.98 17.32
N GLU A 94 -7.63 -12.18 18.60
CA GLU A 94 -6.94 -13.39 19.04
C GLU A 94 -7.94 -14.54 19.13
N LEU A 95 -7.81 -15.50 18.22
CA LEU A 95 -8.69 -16.66 18.13
C LEU A 95 -7.99 -17.91 18.64
N ASP A 96 -8.71 -18.71 19.44
CA ASP A 96 -8.28 -20.07 19.74
C ASP A 96 -8.26 -20.95 18.47
N PHE A 97 -7.59 -22.10 18.59
CA PHE A 97 -7.40 -23.01 17.46
C PHE A 97 -8.73 -23.48 16.85
N GLU A 98 -9.70 -23.88 17.67
CA GLU A 98 -10.96 -24.45 17.22
C GLU A 98 -11.80 -23.39 16.49
N THR A 99 -11.91 -22.20 17.08
CA THR A 99 -12.62 -21.07 16.49
C THR A 99 -12.01 -20.64 15.15
N ARG A 100 -10.68 -20.62 15.04
CA ARG A 100 -9.98 -20.28 13.79
C ARG A 100 -10.25 -21.30 12.68
N ILE A 101 -10.29 -22.60 13.00
CA ILE A 101 -10.60 -23.66 12.02
C ILE A 101 -12.05 -23.52 11.54
N ARG A 102 -13.00 -23.31 12.45
CA ARG A 102 -14.41 -23.11 12.10
C ARG A 102 -14.61 -21.92 11.14
N LYS A 103 -14.07 -20.74 11.49
CA LYS A 103 -14.18 -19.54 10.63
C LYS A 103 -13.56 -19.76 9.24
N ARG A 104 -12.45 -20.51 9.17
CA ARG A 104 -11.81 -20.87 7.89
C ARG A 104 -12.74 -21.72 7.03
N ASP A 105 -13.33 -22.76 7.60
CA ASP A 105 -14.16 -23.72 6.86
C ASP A 105 -15.47 -23.06 6.38
N GLU A 106 -16.04 -22.14 7.17
CA GLU A 106 -17.16 -21.27 6.77
C GLU A 106 -16.80 -20.39 5.56
N LEU A 107 -15.64 -19.71 5.61
CA LEU A 107 -15.16 -18.88 4.50
C LEU A 107 -14.90 -19.67 3.23
N LEU A 108 -14.34 -20.88 3.34
CA LEU A 108 -14.11 -21.77 2.20
C LEU A 108 -15.45 -22.16 1.56
N THR A 109 -16.42 -22.59 2.37
CA THR A 109 -17.76 -22.96 1.89
C THR A 109 -18.41 -21.81 1.13
N GLN A 110 -18.38 -20.58 1.68
CA GLN A 110 -18.91 -19.39 1.00
C GLN A 110 -18.24 -19.12 -0.36
N LYS A 111 -16.91 -19.26 -0.44
CA LYS A 111 -16.17 -19.03 -1.69
C LYS A 111 -16.51 -20.06 -2.77
N PHE A 112 -16.65 -21.33 -2.40
CA PHE A 112 -16.95 -22.39 -3.37
C PHE A 112 -18.43 -22.39 -3.80
N SER A 113 -19.37 -22.14 -2.89
CA SER A 113 -20.80 -22.04 -3.24
C SER A 113 -21.11 -20.86 -4.17
N ASN A 114 -20.39 -19.74 -4.03
CA ASN A 114 -20.57 -18.57 -4.90
C ASN A 114 -19.96 -18.75 -6.31
N ASN A 115 -19.01 -19.68 -6.47
CA ASN A 115 -18.39 -19.97 -7.76
C ASN A 115 -19.20 -20.97 -8.61
N GLU A 116 -20.14 -21.72 -8.02
CA GLU A 116 -21.06 -22.59 -8.77
C GLU A 116 -22.28 -21.84 -9.36
N GLN A 117 -22.42 -20.55 -9.03
CA GLN A 117 -23.52 -19.69 -9.50
C GLN A 117 -23.10 -18.67 -10.58
N LYS A 118 -21.88 -18.78 -11.12
CA LYS A 118 -21.37 -17.98 -12.25
C LYS A 118 -20.97 -18.88 -13.42
#